data_AF-A0A0S2DS04-F1
#
_entry.id   AF-A0A0S2DS04-F1
#
_cell.length_a   1.000
_cell.length_b   1.000
_cell.length_c   1.000
_cell.angle_alpha   90.00
_cell.angle_beta   90.00
_cell.angle_gamma   90.00
#
_symmetry.space_group_name_H-M   'P 1'
#
loop_
_entity.id
_entity.type
_entity.pdbx_description
1 polymer ?
#
loop_
_entity_poly.entity_id
_entity_poly.type
_entity_poly.pdbx_seq_one_letter_code
_entity_poly.pdbx_strand_id
1 'polypeptide(L)'
;MVGAVTDLPSKREAKQAAIENCRSRGGVECTLTVAYVNQCVVIVASDTRYAATNAENAEVAAEIGMENCEKKKDGECRLYYAGCSRPVRVR
;
A
#
# COMPACT_ATOMS: atom_id res chain seq x y z
N MET A 1 -11.21 6.44 3.06
CA MET A 1 -9.93 6.14 3.75
C MET A 1 -9.40 4.83 3.20
N VAL A 2 -8.08 4.70 3.00
CA VAL A 2 -7.48 3.44 2.51
C VAL A 2 -7.31 2.46 3.67
N GLY A 3 -7.34 1.15 3.44
CA GLY A 3 -6.97 0.13 4.42
C GLY A 3 -5.77 -0.69 3.93
N ALA A 4 -4.95 -1.19 4.85
CA ALA A 4 -3.79 -2.01 4.53
C ALA A 4 -3.49 -3.03 5.62
N VAL A 5 -2.94 -4.17 5.22
CA VAL A 5 -2.48 -5.26 6.09
C VAL A 5 -1.21 -5.87 5.49
N THR A 6 -0.40 -6.50 6.34
CA THR A 6 0.82 -7.25 5.96
C THR A 6 0.81 -8.64 6.60
N ASP A 7 1.73 -9.50 6.15
CA ASP A 7 2.11 -10.73 6.85
C ASP A 7 0.98 -11.76 7.05
N LEU A 8 0.05 -11.83 6.08
CA LEU A 8 -1.01 -12.84 6.05
C LEU A 8 -0.64 -14.03 5.15
N PRO A 9 -1.04 -15.26 5.51
CA PRO A 9 -0.50 -16.48 4.88
C PRO A 9 -1.08 -16.75 3.49
N SER A 10 -2.11 -16.01 3.06
CA SER A 10 -2.65 -16.12 1.71
C SER A 10 -3.19 -14.80 1.16
N LYS A 11 -3.19 -14.65 -0.16
CA LYS A 11 -3.81 -13.51 -0.86
C LYS A 11 -5.30 -13.35 -0.53
N ARG A 12 -6.01 -14.46 -0.30
CA ARG A 12 -7.45 -14.46 0.02
C ARG A 12 -7.69 -13.80 1.38
N GLU A 13 -6.95 -14.22 2.40
CA GLU A 13 -7.04 -13.68 3.75
C GLU A 13 -6.56 -12.22 3.79
N ALA A 14 -5.44 -11.94 3.11
CA ALA A 14 -4.94 -10.57 2.96
C ALA A 14 -5.97 -9.63 2.34
N LYS A 15 -6.63 -10.04 1.26
CA LYS A 15 -7.68 -9.25 0.61
C LYS A 15 -8.86 -8.99 1.55
N GLN A 16 -9.35 -10.03 2.23
CA GLN A 16 -10.50 -9.91 3.12
C GLN A 16 -10.19 -8.97 4.29
N ALA A 17 -9.05 -9.19 4.96
CA ALA A 17 -8.61 -8.37 6.08
C ALA A 17 -8.32 -6.91 5.66
N ALA A 18 -7.76 -6.68 4.47
CA ALA A 18 -7.56 -5.32 3.93
C ALA A 18 -8.88 -4.58 3.70
N ILE A 19 -9.89 -5.27 3.15
CA ILE A 19 -11.23 -4.69 2.92
C ILE A 19 -11.91 -4.38 4.25
N GLU A 20 -11.82 -5.27 5.23
CA GLU A 20 -12.34 -5.04 6.59
C GLU A 20 -11.63 -3.88 7.28
N ASN A 21 -10.31 -3.80 7.17
CA ASN A 21 -9.53 -2.68 7.68
C ASN A 21 -9.92 -1.35 7.00
N CYS A 22 -10.17 -1.35 5.69
CA CYS A 22 -10.66 -0.18 4.99
C CYS A 22 -12.04 0.27 5.52
N ARG A 23 -12.97 -0.68 5.74
CA ARG A 23 -14.31 -0.40 6.26
C ARG A 23 -14.29 0.10 7.69
N SER A 24 -13.49 -0.52 8.57
CA SER A 24 -13.37 -0.11 9.98
C SER A 24 -12.79 1.30 10.13
N ARG A 25 -12.01 1.73 9.14
CA ARG A 25 -11.47 3.09 9.00
C ARG A 25 -12.45 4.08 8.34
N GLY A 26 -13.70 3.68 8.09
CA GLY A 26 -14.73 4.53 7.48
C GLY A 26 -14.64 4.63 5.95
N GLY A 27 -13.96 3.70 5.28
CA GLY A 27 -14.00 3.58 3.82
C GLY A 27 -15.35 3.04 3.33
N VAL A 28 -15.91 3.67 2.29
CA VAL A 28 -17.21 3.29 1.71
C VAL A 28 -17.02 2.34 0.53
N GLU A 29 -16.16 2.69 -0.43
CA GLU A 29 -15.83 1.85 -1.60
C GLU A 29 -14.52 1.10 -1.38
N CYS A 30 -14.55 0.08 -0.51
CA CYS A 30 -13.37 -0.72 -0.20
C CYS A 30 -13.16 -1.83 -1.24
N THR A 31 -12.24 -1.58 -2.17
CA THR A 31 -11.79 -2.54 -3.19
C THR A 31 -10.29 -2.83 -3.05
N LEU A 32 -9.80 -3.87 -3.74
CA LEU A 32 -8.40 -4.26 -3.67
C LEU A 32 -7.56 -3.37 -4.60
N THR A 33 -6.64 -2.60 -4.02
CA THR A 33 -5.66 -1.79 -4.79
C THR A 33 -4.45 -2.62 -5.23
N VAL A 34 -3.81 -3.33 -4.30
CA VAL A 34 -2.58 -4.08 -4.55
C VAL A 34 -2.48 -5.27 -3.59
N ALA A 35 -1.90 -6.37 -4.06
CA ALA A 35 -1.51 -7.52 -3.24
C ALA A 35 -0.07 -7.90 -3.62
N TYR A 36 0.77 -8.18 -2.62
CA TYR A 36 2.22 -8.31 -2.78
C TYR A 36 2.76 -9.39 -1.84
N VAL A 37 3.92 -9.96 -2.19
CA VAL A 37 4.64 -10.98 -1.43
C VAL A 37 6.14 -10.77 -1.63
N ASN A 38 6.93 -10.98 -0.57
CA ASN A 38 8.39 -10.77 -0.57
C ASN A 38 8.79 -9.37 -1.03
N GLN A 39 7.95 -8.38 -0.72
CA GLN A 39 8.07 -7.00 -1.20
C GLN A 39 7.52 -6.03 -0.15
N CYS A 40 7.86 -4.77 -0.32
CA CYS A 40 7.26 -3.65 0.38
C CYS A 40 6.37 -2.84 -0.56
N VAL A 41 5.30 -2.29 -0.01
CA VAL A 41 4.38 -1.38 -0.68
C VAL A 41 4.31 -0.09 0.09
N VAL A 42 4.39 1.01 -0.63
CA VAL A 42 4.03 2.33 -0.14
C VAL A 42 2.76 2.82 -0.82
N ILE A 43 2.03 3.70 -0.14
CA ILE A 43 1.02 4.54 -0.77
C ILE A 43 1.50 5.98 -0.67
N VAL A 44 1.64 6.63 -1.81
CA VAL A 44 1.90 8.08 -1.89
C VAL A 44 0.62 8.76 -2.33
N ALA A 45 0.27 9.85 -1.64
CA ALA A 45 -0.91 10.65 -1.94
C ALA A 45 -0.49 12.08 -2.31
N SER A 46 -1.20 12.66 -3.27
CA SER A 46 -1.25 14.09 -3.52
C SER A 46 -2.56 14.67 -2.94
N ASP A 47 -2.82 15.95 -3.21
CA ASP A 47 -4.07 16.60 -2.80
C ASP A 47 -5.31 15.97 -3.45
N THR A 48 -5.15 15.35 -4.62
CA THR A 48 -6.27 14.86 -5.43
C THR A 48 -6.25 13.36 -5.71
N ARG A 49 -5.12 12.68 -5.50
CA ARG A 49 -4.94 11.27 -5.90
C ARG A 49 -4.07 10.51 -4.92
N TYR A 50 -4.10 9.19 -5.00
CA TYR A 50 -3.11 8.32 -4.37
C TYR A 50 -2.73 7.18 -5.30
N ALA A 51 -1.51 6.67 -5.14
CA ALA A 51 -1.00 5.53 -5.88
C ALA A 51 -0.25 4.59 -4.94
N ALA A 52 -0.37 3.29 -5.19
CA ALA A 52 0.44 2.28 -4.54
C ALA A 52 1.68 1.99 -5.38
N THR A 53 2.84 1.84 -4.76
CA THR A 53 4.10 1.47 -5.42
C THR A 53 4.76 0.37 -4.62
N ASN A 54 5.22 -0.69 -5.29
CA ASN A 54 5.89 -1.82 -4.67
C ASN A 54 7.37 -1.90 -5.10
N ALA A 55 8.23 -2.30 -4.17
CA ALA A 55 9.63 -2.60 -4.44
C ALA A 55 10.17 -3.66 -3.45
N GLU A 56 11.45 -3.99 -3.58
CA GLU A 56 12.15 -4.93 -2.69
C GLU A 56 12.26 -4.45 -1.23
N ASN A 57 12.27 -3.14 -1.00
CA ASN A 57 12.25 -2.51 0.32
C ASN A 57 11.39 -1.23 0.28
N ALA A 58 11.09 -0.68 1.46
CA ALA A 58 10.17 0.45 1.58
C ALA A 58 10.80 1.76 1.08
N GLU A 59 12.11 1.90 1.22
CA GLU A 59 12.89 3.06 0.81
C GLU A 59 12.86 3.23 -0.71
N VAL A 60 13.17 2.17 -1.46
CA VAL A 60 13.11 2.15 -2.93
C VAL A 60 11.67 2.35 -3.41
N ALA A 61 10.70 1.74 -2.73
CA ALA A 61 9.29 1.93 -3.08
C ALA A 61 8.85 3.40 -2.86
N ALA A 62 9.31 4.04 -1.78
CA ALA A 62 9.03 5.44 -1.48
C ALA A 62 9.69 6.38 -2.49
N GLU A 63 10.94 6.16 -2.86
CA GLU A 63 11.65 6.94 -3.87
C GLU A 63 10.88 6.92 -5.21
N ILE A 64 10.57 5.72 -5.71
CA ILE A 64 9.80 5.55 -6.95
C ILE A 64 8.40 6.18 -6.84
N GLY A 65 7.72 5.99 -5.71
CA GLY A 65 6.37 6.50 -5.48
C GLY A 65 6.32 8.03 -5.43
N MET A 66 7.28 8.66 -4.76
CA MET A 66 7.40 10.11 -4.65
C MET A 66 7.75 10.73 -6.00
N GLU A 67 8.75 10.19 -6.71
CA GLU A 67 9.13 10.66 -8.04
C GLU A 67 7.94 10.59 -9.02
N ASN A 68 7.20 9.48 -9.01
CA ASN A 68 6.00 9.32 -9.83
C ASN A 68 4.88 10.28 -9.46
N CYS A 69 4.69 10.56 -8.16
CA CYS A 69 3.70 11.52 -7.70
C CYS A 69 4.06 12.95 -8.16
N GLU A 70 5.30 13.37 -7.95
CA GLU A 70 5.77 14.72 -8.28
C GLU A 70 5.67 15.01 -9.78
N LYS A 71 5.96 14.00 -10.63
CA LYS A 71 5.78 14.09 -12.09
C LYS A 71 4.35 14.42 -12.51
N LYS A 72 3.34 14.08 -11.70
CA LYS A 72 1.93 14.36 -12.02
C LYS A 72 1.53 15.80 -11.73
N LYS A 73 2.26 16.53 -10.88
CA LYS A 73 1.99 17.93 -10.52
C LYS A 73 0.57 18.16 -9.98
N ASP A 74 0.07 17.21 -9.20
CA ASP A 74 -1.31 17.16 -8.69
C ASP A 74 -1.44 17.63 -7.24
N GLY A 75 -0.52 18.47 -6.76
CA GLY A 75 -0.45 18.95 -5.38
C GLY A 75 0.78 18.46 -4.60
N GLU A 76 0.76 18.64 -3.28
CA GLU A 76 1.84 18.21 -2.40
C GLU A 76 1.86 16.68 -2.27
N CYS A 77 2.95 16.05 -2.68
CA CYS A 77 3.14 14.61 -2.57
C CYS A 77 3.61 14.23 -1.16
N ARG A 78 2.97 13.23 -0.57
CA ARG A 78 3.28 12.74 0.77
C ARG A 78 3.14 11.24 0.89
N LEU A 79 4.06 10.63 1.62
CA LEU A 79 3.98 9.22 1.98
C LEU A 79 2.82 9.01 2.97
N TYR A 80 1.81 8.25 2.55
CA TYR A 80 0.62 7.97 3.34
C TYR A 80 0.71 6.63 4.10
N TYR A 81 1.38 5.64 3.52
CA TYR A 81 1.54 4.31 4.10
C TYR A 81 2.84 3.67 3.59
N ALA A 82 3.46 2.84 4.43
CA ALA A 82 4.53 1.94 4.05
C ALA A 82 4.36 0.62 4.83
N GLY A 83 4.45 -0.51 4.14
CA GLY A 83 4.38 -1.83 4.78
C GLY A 83 5.01 -2.92 3.92
N CYS A 84 5.52 -3.96 4.57
CA CYS A 84 6.25 -5.04 3.92
C CYS A 84 5.61 -6.39 4.26
N SER A 85 5.56 -7.29 3.29
CA SER A 85 5.19 -8.69 3.51
C SER A 85 6.42 -9.54 3.24
N ARG A 86 7.11 -9.92 4.31
CA ARG A 86 8.37 -10.66 4.23
C ARG A 86 8.11 -12.17 4.20
N PRO A 87 9.05 -12.98 3.66
CA PRO A 87 8.91 -14.43 3.72
C PRO A 87 8.87 -14.90 5.18
N VAL A 88 7.87 -15.70 5.52
CA VAL A 88 7.80 -16.36 6.82
C VAL A 88 8.77 -17.53 6.81
N ARG A 89 9.70 -17.57 7.76
CA ARG A 89 10.57 -18.73 7.96
C ARG A 89 9.75 -19.84 8.60
N VAL A 90 9.44 -20.90 7.83
CA VAL A 90 8.94 -22.16 8.38
C VAL A 90 10.13 -22.95 8.94
N ARG A 91 10.02 -23.43 10.19
CA ARG A 91 11.02 -24.28 10.84
C ARG A 91 10.59 -25.74 10.80
#